data_AF-A0A383BAP8-F1
#
_entry.id   AF-A0A383BAP8-F1
#
_cell.length_a   1.000
_cell.length_b   1.000
_cell.length_c   1.000
_cell.angle_alpha   90.00
_cell.angle_beta   90.00
_cell.angle_gamma   90.00
#
_symmetry.space_group_name_H-M   'P 1'
#
loop_
_entity.id
_entity.type
_entity.pdbx_description
1 polymer ?
#
loop_
_entity_poly.entity_id
_entity_poly.type
_entity_poly.pdbx_seq_one_letter_code
_entity_poly.pdbx_strand_id
1 'polypeptide(L)' 'MRLKGKVALISGAARGIGAATAALFAREGCCVVLGDVRNELCNETAERIQGDGGNAICMNLDVTDPKQW' A
#
# COMPACT_ATOMS: atom_id res chain seq x y z
N MET A 1 16.35 6.64 5.85
CA MET A 1 15.52 6.06 4.78
C MET A 1 16.07 4.70 4.36
N ARG A 2 15.63 3.64 5.03
CA ARG A 2 16.05 2.24 4.84
C ARG A 2 15.50 1.63 3.54
N LEU A 3 14.38 2.14 3.04
CA LEU A 3 13.66 1.59 1.88
C LEU A 3 13.70 2.51 0.64
N LYS A 4 14.57 3.52 0.64
CA LYS A 4 14.68 4.48 -0.45
C LYS A 4 14.90 3.77 -1.79
N GLY A 5 14.05 4.10 -2.77
CA GLY A 5 14.15 3.58 -4.14
C GLY A 5 13.69 2.12 -4.31
N LYS A 6 13.12 1.50 -3.26
CA LYS A 6 12.49 0.18 -3.37
C LYS A 6 11.01 0.31 -3.72
N VAL A 7 10.45 -0.79 -4.21
CA VAL A 7 9.01 -0.98 -4.40
C VAL A 7 8.55 -2.10 -3.48
N ALA A 8 7.42 -1.91 -2.80
CA ALA A 8 6.84 -2.91 -1.90
C ALA A 8 5.35 -3.12 -2.21
N LEU A 9 4.95 -4.37 -2.44
CA LEU A 9 3.55 -4.78 -2.46
C LEU A 9 3.13 -5.18 -1.04
N ILE A 10 2.04 -4.60 -0.54
CA ILE A 10 1.49 -4.92 0.78
C ILE A 10 0.05 -5.40 0.59
N SER A 11 -0.20 -6.68 0.82
CA SER A 11 -1.57 -7.24 0.86
C SER A 11 -2.25 -6.91 2.19
N GLY A 12 -3.58 -6.81 2.19
CA GLY A 12 -4.35 -6.42 3.38
C GLY A 12 -4.11 -4.96 3.78
N ALA A 13 -3.75 -4.11 2.81
CA ALA A 13 -3.28 -2.75 3.06
C ALA A 13 -4.39 -1.72 3.30
N ALA A 14 -5.67 -2.09 3.19
CA ALA A 14 -6.76 -1.12 3.36
C ALA A 14 -6.88 -0.58 4.79
N ARG A 15 -6.42 -1.31 5.82
CA ARG A 15 -6.55 -0.86 7.22
C ARG A 15 -5.56 -1.54 8.17
N GLY A 16 -5.60 -1.12 9.44
CA GLY A 16 -4.87 -1.77 10.52
C GLY A 16 -3.37 -1.85 10.26
N ILE A 17 -2.78 -3.03 10.48
CA ILE A 17 -1.34 -3.24 10.36
C ILE A 17 -0.85 -3.03 8.92
N GLY A 18 -1.60 -3.48 7.91
CA GLY A 18 -1.23 -3.31 6.51
C GLY A 18 -1.10 -1.83 6.13
N ALA A 19 -2.12 -1.03 6.48
CA ALA A 19 -2.11 0.43 6.26
C ALA A 19 -0.98 1.13 7.02
N ALA A 20 -0.73 0.75 8.28
CA ALA A 20 0.36 1.30 9.09
C ALA A 20 1.74 0.96 8.50
N THR A 21 1.90 -0.27 7.98
CA THR A 21 3.14 -0.71 7.34
C THR A 21 3.37 0.04 6.03
N ALA A 22 2.33 0.23 5.21
CA ALA A 22 2.39 1.02 3.99
C ALA A 22 2.83 2.46 4.25
N ALA A 23 2.23 3.12 5.25
CA ALA A 23 2.62 4.47 5.63
C ALA A 23 4.07 4.55 6.12
N LEU A 24 4.52 3.60 6.93
CA LEU A 24 5.92 3.54 7.38
C LEU A 24 6.89 3.33 6.21
N PHE A 25 6.55 2.44 5.28
CA PHE A 25 7.41 2.14 4.13
C PHE A 25 7.54 3.34 3.20
N ALA A 26 6.43 4.03 2.94
CA ALA A 26 6.43 5.26 2.15
C ALA A 26 7.27 6.36 2.81
N ARG A 27 7.16 6.55 4.13
CA ARG A 27 8.01 7.48 4.91
C ARG A 27 9.49 7.13 4.85
N GLU A 28 9.84 5.85 4.73
CA GLU A 28 11.21 5.38 4.54
C GLU A 28 11.72 5.49 3.08
N GLY A 29 10.95 6.13 2.19
CA GLY A 29 11.31 6.41 0.79
C GLY A 29 10.96 5.30 -0.20
N CYS A 30 10.11 4.36 0.19
CA CYS A 30 9.61 3.29 -0.68
C CYS A 30 8.47 3.81 -1.57
N CYS A 31 8.35 3.26 -2.78
CA CYS A 31 7.09 3.29 -3.52
C CYS A 31 6.24 2.10 -3.06
N VAL A 32 4.99 2.30 -2.68
CA VAL A 32 4.16 1.25 -2.09
C VAL A 32 2.96 0.93 -2.99
N VAL A 33 2.75 -0.35 -3.27
CA VAL A 33 1.55 -0.86 -3.92
C VAL A 33 0.68 -1.49 -2.83
N LEU A 34 -0.50 -0.93 -2.61
CA LEU A 34 -1.48 -1.41 -1.65
C LEU A 34 -2.40 -2.40 -2.36
N GLY A 35 -2.46 -3.64 -1.86
CA GLY A 35 -3.38 -4.68 -2.33
C GLY A 35 -4.40 -5.02 -1.26
N ASP A 36 -5.69 -4.97 -1.58
CA ASP A 36 -6.78 -5.42 -0.70
C ASP A 36 -8.03 -5.74 -1.53
N VAL A 37 -8.92 -6.57 -1.00
CA VAL A 37 -10.25 -6.82 -1.58
C VAL A 37 -11.20 -5.64 -1.35
N ARG A 38 -10.91 -4.78 -0.37
CA ARG A 38 -11.66 -3.54 -0.10
C ARG A 38 -11.04 -2.36 -0.85
N ASN A 39 -11.30 -2.29 -2.16
CA ASN A 39 -10.66 -1.31 -3.05
C ASN A 39 -10.88 0.16 -2.62
N GLU A 40 -12.10 0.55 -2.22
CA GLU A 40 -12.39 1.93 -1.79
C GLU A 40 -11.54 2.35 -0.58
N LEU A 41 -11.55 1.52 0.47
CA LEU A 41 -10.77 1.77 1.70
C LEU A 41 -9.24 1.73 1.44
N CYS A 42 -8.81 0.91 0.48
CA CYS A 42 -7.42 0.87 0.02
C CYS A 42 -7.02 2.14 -0.72
N ASN A 43 -7.91 2.72 -1.55
CA ASN A 43 -7.69 4.02 -2.18
C ASN A 43 -7.59 5.14 -1.14
N GLU A 44 -8.49 5.20 -0.15
CA GLU A 44 -8.40 6.18 0.95
C GLU A 44 -7.05 6.10 1.68
N THR A 45 -6.53 4.88 1.88
CA THR A 45 -5.22 4.69 2.50
C THR A 45 -4.09 5.20 1.60
N ALA A 46 -4.14 4.92 0.29
CA ALA A 46 -3.16 5.40 -0.66
C ALA A 46 -3.16 6.94 -0.74
N GLU A 47 -4.34 7.56 -0.84
CA GLU A 47 -4.52 9.01 -0.84
C GLU A 47 -3.96 9.66 0.42
N ARG A 48 -4.21 9.07 1.60
CA ARG A 48 -3.62 9.55 2.85
C ARG A 48 -2.08 9.49 2.84
N ILE A 49 -1.50 8.40 2.32
CA ILE A 49 -0.04 8.28 2.20
C ILE A 49 0.52 9.32 1.22
N GLN A 50 -0.16 9.56 0.10
CA GLN A 50 0.21 10.59 -0.86
C GLN A 50 0.11 12.00 -0.26
N GLY A 51 -0.94 12.27 0.52
CA GLY A 51 -1.12 13.54 1.25
C GLY A 51 -0.02 13.80 2.28
N ASP A 52 0.55 12.73 2.87
CA ASP A 52 1.73 12.78 3.75
C ASP A 52 3.06 12.93 2.97
N GLY A 53 3.04 13.06 1.63
CA GLY A 53 4.21 13.19 0.77
C GLY A 53 4.88 11.86 0.39
N GLY A 54 4.25 10.73 0.67
CA GLY A 54 4.70 9.40 0.27
C GLY A 54 4.29 9.03 -1.16
N ASN A 55 4.86 7.94 -1.69
CA ASN A 55 4.46 7.38 -2.98
C ASN A 55 3.70 6.07 -2.77
N ALA A 56 2.42 6.06 -3.13
CA ALA A 56 1.53 4.91 -2.96
C ALA A 56 0.52 4.81 -4.11
N ILE A 57 0.16 3.59 -4.50
CA ILE A 57 -0.99 3.31 -5.37
C ILE A 57 -1.81 2.17 -4.77
N CYS A 58 -3.11 2.12 -5.02
CA CYS A 58 -3.96 0.99 -4.66
C CYS A 58 -4.28 0.13 -5.88
N MET A 59 -4.32 -1.19 -5.68
CA MET A 59 -4.82 -2.18 -6.62
C MET A 59 -5.77 -3.14 -5.91
N ASN A 60 -6.89 -3.47 -6.55
CA ASN A 60 -7.74 -4.55 -6.07
C ASN A 60 -6.96 -5.88 -6.12
N LEU A 61 -6.87 -6.57 -4.98
CA LEU A 61 -6.16 -7.83 -4.87
C LEU A 61 -6.92 -8.78 -3.94
N ASP A 62 -7.50 -9.82 -4.53
CA ASP A 62 -7.89 -11.03 -3.81
C ASP A 62 -6.72 -12.01 -3.78
N VAL A 63 -6.06 -12.12 -2.62
CA VAL A 63 -4.90 -13.00 -2.43
C VAL A 63 -5.24 -14.49 -2.61
N THR A 64 -6.51 -14.86 -2.58
CA THR A 64 -6.98 -16.25 -2.79
C THR A 64 -7.16 -16.60 -4.27
N ASP A 65 -7.15 -15.62 -5.18
CA ASP A 65 -7.22 -15.81 -6.63
C ASP A 65 -5.82 -15.77 -7.27
N PRO A 66 -5.28 -16.92 -7.74
CA PRO A 66 -3.96 -16.97 -8.36
C PRO A 66 -3.82 -16.10 -9.62
N LYS A 67 -4.91 -15.70 -10.28
CA LYS A 67 -4.86 -14.85 -11.48
C LYS A 67 -4.65 -13.36 -11.19
N GLN A 68 -4.76 -12.96 -9.92
CA GLN A 68 -4.58 -11.57 -9.50
C GLN A 68 -3.17 -11.26 -8.98
N TRP A 69 -2.25 -12.22 -9.06
CA TRP A 69 -0.82 -12.07 -8.78
C TRP A 69 -0.03 -11.78 -10.06
#